data_AF-A0A6T7CC57-F1
#
_entry.id   AF-A0A6T7CC57-F1
#
_cell.length_a   1.000
_cell.length_b   1.000
_cell.length_c   1.000
_cell.angle_alpha   90.00
_cell.angle_beta   90.00
_cell.angle_gamma   90.00
#
_symmetry.space_group_name_H-M   'P 1'
#
loop_
_entity.id
_entity.type
_entity.pdbx_description
1 polymer ?
#
loop_
_entity_poly.entity_id
_entity_poly.type
_entity_poly.pdbx_seq_one_letter_code
_entity_poly.pdbx_strand_id
1 'polypeptide(L)'
;HRLAVFGLPTAGGRKRNRSACWSLIQQNLAPTIEMVSITGIHNDRLAQQAIANYSIHINLHKECTTENAMIPFEGFRASQLLSAGAIVISQHAAKQDELPYHGMVHFVSPGRIAETFKRITSLKQEARREMGDKARALYRKKFNASVTFQESGINTMLKQWFFPDVETRVHGTSDESARARTRAQRRAHAHQLMTPLDTRHTQQCPKGPKHRCGRCPI
;
A
#
# COMPACT_ATOMS: atom_id res chain seq x y z
N HIS A 1 -21.19 6.70 -14.77
CA HIS A 1 -19.97 6.04 -14.23
C HIS A 1 -19.69 6.59 -12.84
N ARG A 2 -19.15 5.79 -11.93
CA ARG A 2 -18.70 6.27 -10.62
C ARG A 2 -17.18 6.31 -10.58
N LEU A 3 -16.62 7.27 -9.85
CA LEU A 3 -15.20 7.51 -9.77
C LEU A 3 -14.76 7.61 -8.31
N ALA A 4 -13.78 6.78 -7.94
CA ALA A 4 -13.09 6.92 -6.66
C ALA A 4 -11.93 7.89 -6.80
N VAL A 5 -11.93 8.92 -5.97
CA VAL A 5 -10.80 9.83 -5.85
C VAL A 5 -10.18 9.66 -4.48
N PHE A 6 -8.86 9.50 -4.45
CA PHE A 6 -8.12 9.28 -3.23
C PHE A 6 -7.39 10.55 -2.79
N GLY A 7 -7.58 10.85 -1.50
CA GLY A 7 -7.31 12.14 -0.86
C GLY A 7 -8.64 12.88 -0.70
N LEU A 8 -9.25 12.99 0.49
CA LEU A 8 -8.77 13.58 1.75
C LEU A 8 -9.86 13.42 2.84
N PRO A 9 -9.51 13.58 4.14
CA PRO A 9 -10.10 14.70 4.87
C PRO A 9 -9.07 15.40 5.77
N THR A 10 -9.06 16.73 5.76
CA THR A 10 -8.64 17.49 6.94
C THR A 10 -9.84 18.30 7.37
N ALA A 11 -10.77 17.61 8.03
CA ALA A 11 -11.66 18.27 8.97
C ALA A 11 -10.76 18.73 10.13
N GLY A 12 -10.27 19.97 10.06
CA GLY A 12 -9.43 20.57 11.09
C GLY A 12 -7.99 20.84 10.66
N GLY A 13 -7.61 22.12 10.67
CA GLY A 13 -6.22 22.54 10.76
C GLY A 13 -5.50 22.83 9.45
N ARG A 14 -5.61 24.09 8.99
CA ARG A 14 -4.90 24.74 7.86
C ARG A 14 -5.38 24.33 6.46
N LYS A 15 -6.01 25.29 5.76
CA LYS A 15 -6.34 25.24 4.34
C LYS A 15 -5.05 25.10 3.51
N ARG A 16 -4.53 23.88 3.35
CA ARG A 16 -3.46 23.61 2.37
C ARG A 16 -4.09 23.62 0.97
N ASN A 17 -3.32 24.03 -0.04
CA ASN A 17 -3.69 24.15 -1.47
C ASN A 17 -4.26 22.87 -2.13
N ARG A 18 -4.51 21.78 -1.39
CA ARG A 18 -5.27 20.60 -1.86
C ARG A 18 -6.64 20.98 -2.43
N SER A 19 -7.28 22.03 -1.89
CA SER A 19 -8.58 22.47 -2.38
C SER A 19 -8.54 22.83 -3.86
N ALA A 20 -7.44 23.39 -4.37
CA ALA A 20 -7.38 23.86 -5.75
C ALA A 20 -7.50 22.71 -6.78
N CYS A 21 -6.72 21.63 -6.62
CA CYS A 21 -6.75 20.49 -7.53
C CYS A 21 -8.07 19.74 -7.43
N TRP A 22 -8.58 19.55 -6.21
CA TRP A 22 -9.88 18.94 -6.01
C TRP A 22 -10.98 19.76 -6.69
N SER A 23 -11.02 21.07 -6.46
CA SER A 23 -11.99 21.98 -7.07
C SER A 23 -11.89 21.95 -8.60
N LEU A 24 -10.68 21.96 -9.16
CA LEU A 24 -10.48 21.87 -10.61
C LEU A 24 -11.08 20.58 -11.17
N ILE A 25 -10.82 19.43 -10.54
CA ILE A 25 -11.34 18.14 -10.98
C ILE A 25 -12.87 18.09 -10.81
N GLN A 26 -13.37 18.57 -9.67
CA GLN A 26 -14.81 18.61 -9.38
C GLN A 26 -15.56 19.46 -10.40
N GLN A 27 -15.07 20.65 -10.75
CA GLN A 27 -15.68 21.50 -11.77
C GLN A 27 -15.77 20.79 -13.14
N ASN A 28 -14.77 19.97 -13.48
CA ASN A 28 -14.69 19.31 -14.79
C ASN A 28 -15.41 17.95 -14.87
N LEU A 29 -15.60 17.25 -13.74
CA LEU A 29 -16.13 15.89 -13.68
C LEU A 29 -17.48 15.76 -12.95
N ALA A 30 -17.73 16.55 -11.91
CA ALA A 30 -18.93 16.42 -11.09
C ALA A 30 -20.26 16.56 -11.85
N PRO A 31 -20.38 17.36 -12.93
CA PRO A 31 -21.62 17.40 -13.70
C PRO A 31 -21.98 16.07 -14.39
N THR A 32 -21.01 15.15 -14.52
CA THR A 32 -21.16 13.92 -15.32
C THR A 32 -20.97 12.63 -14.53
N ILE A 33 -20.34 12.71 -13.35
CA ILE A 33 -19.83 11.55 -12.61
C ILE A 33 -20.03 11.79 -11.11
N GLU A 34 -20.51 10.76 -10.43
CA GLU A 34 -20.49 10.72 -8.97
C GLU A 34 -19.03 10.52 -8.50
N MET A 35 -18.49 11.56 -7.86
CA MET A 35 -17.16 11.54 -7.28
C MET A 35 -17.23 11.14 -5.81
N VAL A 36 -16.55 10.05 -5.47
CA VAL A 36 -16.46 9.57 -4.09
C VAL A 36 -15.06 9.83 -3.57
N SER A 37 -14.95 10.73 -2.58
CA SER A 37 -13.71 10.93 -1.83
C SER A 37 -13.56 9.76 -0.85
N ILE A 38 -12.56 8.91 -1.08
CA ILE A 38 -12.30 7.79 -0.19
C ILE A 38 -11.18 8.19 0.76
N THR A 39 -11.56 8.24 2.03
CA THR A 39 -10.69 8.57 3.15
C THR A 39 -10.27 7.30 3.86
N GLY A 40 -9.09 7.30 4.47
CA GLY A 40 -8.67 6.14 5.26
C GLY A 40 -8.34 4.88 4.45
N ILE A 41 -7.92 5.00 3.19
CA ILE A 41 -7.53 3.83 2.37
C ILE A 41 -6.30 3.06 2.90
N HIS A 42 -5.64 3.57 3.95
CA HIS A 42 -4.69 2.76 4.73
C HIS A 42 -5.40 1.60 5.47
N ASN A 43 -6.72 1.62 5.57
CA ASN A 43 -7.52 0.51 6.04
C ASN A 43 -7.80 -0.45 4.87
N ASP A 44 -7.26 -1.67 4.97
CA ASP A 44 -7.38 -2.69 3.94
C ASP A 44 -8.83 -2.98 3.54
N ARG A 45 -9.76 -2.98 4.48
CA ARG A 45 -11.19 -3.20 4.17
C ARG A 45 -11.75 -2.10 3.27
N LEU A 46 -11.45 -0.83 3.59
CA LEU A 46 -11.89 0.30 2.76
C LEU A 46 -11.20 0.30 1.40
N ALA A 47 -9.93 -0.09 1.34
CA ALA A 47 -9.20 -0.25 0.10
C ALA A 47 -9.84 -1.32 -0.79
N GLN A 48 -10.14 -2.50 -0.23
CA GLN A 48 -10.79 -3.59 -0.95
C GLN A 48 -12.20 -3.22 -1.42
N GLN A 49 -12.98 -2.52 -0.60
CA GLN A 49 -14.29 -2.01 -1.00
C GLN A 49 -14.18 -0.99 -2.14
N ALA A 50 -13.18 -0.10 -2.11
CA ALA A 50 -12.94 0.84 -3.19
C ALA A 50 -12.59 0.11 -4.49
N ILE A 51 -11.67 -0.86 -4.42
CA ILE A 51 -11.23 -1.67 -5.55
C ILE A 51 -12.38 -2.47 -6.16
N ALA A 52 -13.26 -3.03 -5.32
CA ALA A 52 -14.40 -3.82 -5.79
C ALA A 52 -15.46 -2.98 -6.51
N ASN A 53 -15.64 -1.72 -6.10
CA ASN A 53 -16.72 -0.86 -6.60
C ASN A 53 -16.30 0.08 -7.74
N TYR A 54 -14.99 0.32 -7.91
CA TYR A 54 -14.47 1.29 -8.87
C TYR A 54 -13.31 0.67 -9.66
N SER A 55 -13.31 0.83 -10.98
CA SER A 55 -12.24 0.32 -11.85
C SER A 55 -11.20 1.39 -12.21
N ILE A 56 -11.54 2.67 -12.02
CA ILE A 56 -10.68 3.81 -12.31
C ILE A 56 -10.54 4.63 -11.03
N HIS A 57 -9.31 4.97 -10.69
CA HIS A 57 -8.98 5.69 -9.48
C HIS A 57 -8.09 6.89 -9.79
N ILE A 58 -8.38 8.01 -9.14
CA ILE A 58 -7.56 9.21 -9.23
C ILE A 58 -6.72 9.37 -7.95
N ASN A 59 -5.42 9.51 -8.10
CA ASN A 59 -4.50 9.84 -7.02
C ASN A 59 -4.09 11.31 -7.08
N LEU A 60 -4.42 12.06 -6.03
CA LEU A 60 -4.07 13.48 -5.88
C LEU A 60 -3.11 13.68 -4.71
N HIS A 61 -2.12 14.54 -4.92
CA HIS A 61 -1.10 14.82 -3.91
C HIS A 61 -1.56 15.80 -2.83
N LYS A 62 -0.70 16.03 -1.82
CA LYS A 62 -0.97 17.05 -0.79
C LYS A 62 -0.90 18.48 -1.30
N GLU A 63 -0.16 18.69 -2.36
CA GLU A 63 0.07 20.01 -2.87
C GLU A 63 -0.39 20.00 -4.32
N CYS A 64 -1.26 20.96 -4.64
CA CYS A 64 -1.71 21.14 -6.01
C CYS A 64 -0.64 21.89 -6.79
N THR A 65 0.46 21.20 -7.06
CA THR A 65 1.63 21.73 -7.75
C THR A 65 1.63 21.30 -9.20
N THR A 66 2.33 22.08 -10.02
CA THR A 66 2.56 21.79 -11.43
C THR A 66 3.64 20.71 -11.60
N GLU A 67 3.93 20.36 -12.86
CA GLU A 67 4.71 19.21 -13.37
C GLU A 67 6.13 19.01 -12.78
N ASN A 68 6.65 19.96 -11.99
CA ASN A 68 8.01 19.93 -11.44
C ASN A 68 8.06 19.73 -9.92
N ALA A 69 6.99 19.23 -9.31
CA ALA A 69 6.95 19.05 -7.88
C ALA A 69 7.78 17.83 -7.44
N MET A 70 8.69 18.03 -6.49
CA MET A 70 9.44 16.96 -5.83
C MET A 70 8.58 16.21 -4.80
N ILE A 71 7.33 15.92 -5.17
CA ILE A 71 6.37 15.23 -4.30
C ILE A 71 6.54 13.72 -4.51
N PRO A 72 6.69 12.94 -3.43
CA PRO A 72 6.84 11.51 -3.55
C PRO A 72 5.57 10.85 -4.09
N PHE A 73 5.72 9.82 -4.91
CA PHE A 73 4.58 9.01 -5.33
C PHE A 73 4.11 8.09 -4.19
N GLU A 74 2.80 7.99 -3.98
CA GLU A 74 2.17 7.15 -2.95
C GLU A 74 2.17 5.67 -3.38
N GLY A 75 3.36 5.09 -3.53
CA GLY A 75 3.59 3.76 -4.11
C GLY A 75 2.90 2.62 -3.35
N PHE A 76 2.75 2.72 -2.03
CA PHE A 76 2.03 1.73 -1.22
C PHE A 76 0.56 1.60 -1.64
N ARG A 77 -0.15 2.72 -1.76
CA ARG A 77 -1.55 2.74 -2.19
C ARG A 77 -1.69 2.31 -3.64
N ALA A 78 -0.81 2.80 -4.51
CA ALA A 78 -0.80 2.42 -5.92
C ALA A 78 -0.58 0.90 -6.09
N SER A 79 0.26 0.30 -5.25
CA SER A 79 0.53 -1.14 -5.26
C SER A 79 -0.73 -1.97 -5.02
N GLN A 80 -1.55 -1.61 -4.04
CA GLN A 80 -2.82 -2.29 -3.77
C GLN A 80 -3.75 -2.21 -4.99
N LEU A 81 -3.93 -1.01 -5.55
CA LEU A 81 -4.76 -0.78 -6.73
C LEU A 81 -4.27 -1.55 -7.97
N LEU A 82 -2.98 -1.46 -8.28
CA LEU A 82 -2.36 -2.09 -9.44
C LEU A 82 -2.38 -3.62 -9.33
N SER A 83 -2.13 -4.16 -8.13
CA SER A 83 -2.24 -5.61 -7.89
C SER A 83 -3.67 -6.12 -8.14
N ALA A 84 -4.67 -5.28 -7.90
CA ALA A 84 -6.07 -5.53 -8.19
C ALA A 84 -6.49 -5.14 -9.62
N GLY A 85 -5.56 -4.73 -10.50
CA GLY A 85 -5.82 -4.38 -11.90
C GLY A 85 -6.69 -3.15 -12.09
N ALA A 86 -6.71 -2.26 -11.10
CA ALA A 86 -7.33 -0.96 -11.23
C ALA A 86 -6.54 -0.07 -12.20
N ILE A 87 -7.25 0.81 -12.91
CA ILE A 87 -6.65 1.86 -13.72
C ILE A 87 -6.38 3.07 -12.82
N VAL A 88 -5.12 3.49 -12.73
CA VAL A 88 -4.71 4.61 -11.88
C VAL A 88 -4.34 5.82 -12.73
N ILE A 89 -5.02 6.95 -12.49
CA ILE A 89 -4.65 8.27 -13.01
C ILE A 89 -4.04 9.04 -11.84
N SER A 90 -2.81 9.51 -11.96
CA SER A 90 -2.15 10.24 -10.89
C SER A 90 -1.74 11.62 -11.37
N GLN A 91 -1.82 12.60 -10.48
CA GLN A 91 -1.03 13.81 -10.63
C GLN A 91 0.46 13.43 -10.73
N HIS A 92 1.22 14.18 -11.53
CA HIS A 92 2.67 14.03 -11.58
C HIS A 92 3.33 14.04 -10.19
N ALA A 93 4.31 13.18 -10.01
CA ALA A 93 5.17 13.05 -8.85
C ALA A 93 6.63 13.32 -9.25
N ALA A 94 7.57 13.18 -8.31
CA ALA A 94 8.99 13.25 -8.63
C ALA A 94 9.36 12.20 -9.71
N LYS A 95 10.13 12.60 -10.74
CA LYS A 95 10.44 11.74 -11.90
C LYS A 95 11.03 10.38 -11.52
N GLN A 96 11.90 10.35 -10.50
CA GLN A 96 12.48 9.10 -10.01
C GLN A 96 11.43 8.13 -9.46
N ASP A 97 10.32 8.63 -8.93
CA ASP A 97 9.23 7.81 -8.39
C ASP A 97 8.22 7.42 -9.48
N GLU A 98 8.07 8.20 -10.54
CA GLU A 98 7.20 7.86 -11.68
C GLU A 98 7.80 6.74 -12.54
N LEU A 99 9.11 6.75 -12.75
CA LEU A 99 9.82 5.83 -13.64
C LEU A 99 9.56 4.34 -13.30
N PRO A 100 9.54 3.91 -12.03
CA PRO A 100 9.11 2.57 -11.65
C PRO A 100 7.71 2.19 -12.17
N TYR A 101 6.78 3.15 -12.24
CA TYR A 101 5.37 2.92 -12.56
C TYR A 101 5.00 3.25 -14.02
N HIS A 102 5.99 3.59 -14.86
CA HIS A 102 5.77 3.90 -16.28
C HIS A 102 5.01 2.76 -17.00
N GLY A 103 3.93 3.10 -17.70
CA GLY A 103 3.06 2.15 -18.39
C GLY A 103 2.04 1.43 -17.50
N MET A 104 2.09 1.61 -16.18
CA MET A 104 1.10 1.09 -15.21
C MET A 104 0.17 2.19 -14.70
N VAL A 105 0.69 3.40 -14.54
CA VAL A 105 -0.02 4.57 -14.02
C VAL A 105 -0.04 5.67 -15.08
N HIS A 106 -1.18 6.35 -15.24
CA HIS A 106 -1.31 7.52 -16.09
C HIS A 106 -0.94 8.78 -15.29
N PHE A 107 0.34 9.14 -15.28
CA PHE A 107 0.81 10.41 -14.72
C PHE A 107 0.48 11.57 -15.64
N VAL A 108 -0.27 12.55 -15.14
CA VAL A 108 -0.73 13.72 -15.92
C VAL A 108 -0.76 14.97 -15.05
N SER A 109 -0.70 16.15 -15.67
CA SER A 109 -0.89 17.41 -14.97
C SER A 109 -2.33 17.57 -14.45
N PRO A 110 -2.57 18.33 -13.36
CA PRO A 110 -3.91 18.46 -12.77
C PRO A 110 -5.02 18.83 -13.77
N GLY A 111 -4.73 19.72 -14.72
CA GLY A 111 -5.69 20.14 -15.76
C GLY A 111 -6.04 19.04 -16.76
N ARG A 112 -5.20 18.01 -16.92
CA ARG A 112 -5.40 16.90 -17.86
C ARG A 112 -6.03 15.67 -17.22
N ILE A 113 -6.23 15.65 -15.91
CA ILE A 113 -6.84 14.53 -15.18
C ILE A 113 -8.26 14.26 -15.69
N ALA A 114 -9.09 15.31 -15.81
CA ALA A 114 -10.48 15.15 -16.22
C ALA A 114 -10.60 14.65 -17.67
N GLU A 115 -9.78 15.17 -18.58
CA GLU A 115 -9.72 14.70 -19.96
C GLU A 115 -9.26 13.23 -20.04
N THR A 116 -8.20 12.89 -19.30
CA THR A 116 -7.68 11.51 -19.24
C THR A 116 -8.73 10.54 -18.72
N PHE A 117 -9.47 10.94 -17.68
CA PHE A 117 -10.59 10.18 -17.16
C PHE A 117 -11.67 9.97 -18.24
N LYS A 118 -12.13 11.06 -18.88
CA LYS A 118 -13.16 10.99 -19.93
C LYS A 118 -12.73 10.06 -21.07
N ARG A 119 -11.47 10.17 -21.52
CA ARG A 119 -10.87 9.30 -22.55
C ARG A 119 -10.86 7.83 -22.15
N ILE A 120 -10.60 7.50 -20.89
CA ILE A 120 -10.59 6.11 -20.42
C ILE A 120 -12.04 5.60 -20.26
N THR A 121 -12.96 6.44 -19.77
CA THR A 121 -14.37 6.06 -19.64
C THR A 121 -15.11 5.92 -20.97
N SER A 122 -14.68 6.61 -22.02
CA SER A 122 -15.26 6.44 -23.36
C SER A 122 -14.89 5.10 -24.02
N LEU A 123 -13.89 4.39 -23.48
CA LEU A 123 -13.56 3.05 -23.94
C LEU A 123 -14.69 2.06 -23.62
N LYS A 124 -14.75 0.95 -24.36
CA LYS A 124 -15.61 -0.18 -23.98
C LYS A 124 -15.11 -0.83 -22.68
N GLN A 125 -15.99 -1.53 -21.98
CA GLN A 125 -15.66 -2.18 -20.71
C GLN A 125 -14.53 -3.19 -20.87
N GLU A 126 -14.52 -3.94 -21.97
CA GLU A 126 -13.51 -4.95 -22.31
C GLU A 126 -12.13 -4.30 -22.46
N ALA A 127 -12.05 -3.17 -23.17
CA ALA A 127 -10.81 -2.43 -23.38
C ALA A 127 -10.27 -1.84 -22.07
N ARG A 128 -11.15 -1.38 -21.16
CA ARG A 128 -10.73 -0.96 -19.82
C ARG A 128 -10.20 -2.13 -18.99
N ARG A 129 -10.87 -3.28 -19.06
CA ARG A 129 -10.42 -4.49 -18.35
C ARG A 129 -9.03 -4.92 -18.85
N GLU A 130 -8.83 -4.96 -20.16
CA GLU A 130 -7.54 -5.28 -20.78
C GLU A 130 -6.43 -4.30 -20.34
N MET A 131 -6.74 -3.00 -20.29
CA MET A 131 -5.82 -1.98 -19.79
C MET A 131 -5.42 -2.25 -18.33
N GLY A 132 -6.40 -2.55 -17.47
CA GLY A 132 -6.17 -2.90 -16.06
C GLY A 132 -5.36 -4.19 -15.89
N ASP A 133 -5.68 -5.23 -16.65
CA ASP A 133 -4.96 -6.52 -16.62
C ASP A 133 -3.51 -6.36 -17.10
N LYS A 134 -3.27 -5.53 -18.13
CA LYS A 134 -1.92 -5.19 -18.59
C LYS A 134 -1.12 -4.45 -17.51
N ALA A 135 -1.73 -3.47 -16.85
CA ALA A 135 -1.09 -2.76 -15.74
C ALA A 135 -0.77 -3.72 -14.57
N ARG A 136 -1.69 -4.62 -14.22
CA ARG A 136 -1.47 -5.67 -13.20
C ARG A 136 -0.31 -6.59 -13.57
N ALA A 137 -0.24 -7.03 -14.82
CA ALA A 137 0.82 -7.92 -15.28
C ALA A 137 2.20 -7.23 -15.22
N LEU A 138 2.29 -5.98 -15.66
CA LEU A 138 3.51 -5.17 -15.55
C LEU A 138 3.92 -4.98 -14.09
N TYR A 139 2.96 -4.68 -13.21
CA TYR A 139 3.20 -4.51 -11.78
C TYR A 139 3.75 -5.79 -11.15
N ARG A 140 3.10 -6.94 -11.38
CA ARG A 140 3.55 -8.24 -10.87
C ARG A 140 4.94 -8.62 -11.38
N LYS A 141 5.25 -8.30 -12.64
CA LYS A 141 6.57 -8.55 -13.22
C LYS A 141 7.64 -7.70 -12.55
N LYS A 142 7.37 -6.41 -12.36
CA LYS A 142 8.36 -5.44 -11.88
C LYS A 142 8.57 -5.48 -10.36
N PHE A 143 7.51 -5.67 -9.60
CA PHE A 143 7.53 -5.69 -8.13
C PHE A 143 7.37 -7.11 -7.59
N ASN A 144 7.96 -8.10 -8.26
CA ASN A 144 7.98 -9.47 -7.77
C ASN A 144 8.87 -9.56 -6.53
N ALA A 145 8.26 -9.71 -5.36
CA ALA A 145 8.97 -9.74 -4.08
C ALA A 145 10.08 -10.80 -4.04
N SER A 146 9.88 -11.98 -4.65
CA SER A 146 10.91 -13.02 -4.69
C SER A 146 12.16 -12.56 -5.44
N VAL A 147 11.96 -11.89 -6.58
CA VAL A 147 13.06 -11.35 -7.40
C VAL A 147 13.73 -10.20 -6.66
N THR A 148 12.95 -9.26 -6.12
CA THR A 148 13.49 -8.12 -5.36
C THR A 148 14.28 -8.57 -4.12
N PHE A 149 13.79 -9.56 -3.38
CA PHE A 149 14.49 -10.10 -2.19
C PHE A 149 15.75 -10.88 -2.55
N GLN A 150 15.76 -11.51 -3.72
CA GLN A 150 16.95 -12.17 -4.25
C GLN A 150 18.00 -11.15 -4.68
N GLU A 151 17.62 -10.14 -5.47
CA GLU A 151 18.53 -9.10 -5.98
C GLU A 151 19.09 -8.21 -4.87
N SER A 152 18.30 -7.92 -3.83
CA SER A 152 18.74 -7.13 -2.67
C SER A 152 19.61 -7.91 -1.68
N GLY A 153 19.84 -9.22 -1.91
CA GLY A 153 20.57 -10.07 -0.97
C GLY A 153 19.83 -10.33 0.35
N ILE A 154 18.59 -9.86 0.51
CA ILE A 154 17.75 -10.09 1.70
C ILE A 154 17.60 -11.59 1.95
N ASN A 155 17.42 -12.40 0.90
CA ASN A 155 17.34 -13.85 1.05
C ASN A 155 18.62 -14.45 1.66
N THR A 156 19.80 -13.91 1.31
CA THR A 156 21.07 -14.33 1.90
C THR A 156 21.14 -13.93 3.37
N MET A 157 20.75 -12.69 3.70
CA MET A 157 20.73 -12.20 5.08
C MET A 157 19.77 -13.00 5.97
N LEU A 158 18.56 -13.27 5.48
CA LEU A 158 17.57 -14.08 6.19
C LEU A 158 18.08 -15.51 6.41
N LYS A 159 18.72 -16.13 5.41
CA LYS A 159 19.33 -17.45 5.58
C LYS A 159 20.42 -17.46 6.65
N GLN A 160 21.30 -16.45 6.66
CA GLN A 160 22.37 -16.32 7.65
C GLN A 160 21.81 -16.13 9.07
N TRP A 161 20.75 -15.32 9.24
CA TRP A 161 20.16 -15.06 10.55
C TRP A 161 19.36 -16.24 11.10
N PHE A 162 18.56 -16.90 10.27
CA PHE A 162 17.69 -17.99 10.74
C PHE A 162 18.36 -19.37 10.71
N PHE A 163 19.43 -19.55 9.93
CA PHE A 163 20.11 -20.84 9.76
C PHE A 163 21.64 -20.74 9.79
N PRO A 164 22.25 -20.18 10.87
CA PRO A 164 23.70 -19.94 10.93
C PRO A 164 24.57 -21.21 10.87
N ASP A 165 24.01 -22.40 11.14
CA ASP A 165 24.79 -23.65 11.30
C ASP A 165 24.65 -24.66 10.14
N VAL A 166 24.06 -24.30 9.00
CA VAL A 166 23.82 -25.29 7.92
C VAL A 166 25.05 -25.46 7.01
N GLU A 167 25.88 -24.44 6.82
CA GLU A 167 27.01 -24.51 5.86
C GLU A 167 28.35 -24.99 6.46
N THR A 168 28.51 -25.06 7.78
CA THR A 168 29.80 -25.48 8.38
C THR A 168 29.97 -27.01 8.56
N ARG A 169 29.03 -27.83 8.08
CA ARG A 169 29.10 -29.30 8.28
C ARG A 169 29.72 -30.14 7.16
N VAL A 170 30.08 -29.56 6.02
CA VAL A 170 30.50 -30.36 4.85
C VAL A 170 32.02 -30.64 4.80
N HIS A 171 32.84 -29.93 5.57
CA HIS A 171 34.29 -30.20 5.62
C HIS A 171 34.78 -30.29 7.08
N GLY A 172 34.71 -31.49 7.68
CA GLY A 172 35.22 -31.70 9.03
C GLY A 172 34.89 -33.08 9.61
N THR A 173 35.81 -34.01 9.37
CA THR A 173 36.06 -35.28 10.03
C THR A 173 35.58 -35.37 11.50
N SER A 174 34.76 -36.39 11.78
CA SER A 174 34.81 -37.31 12.94
C SER A 174 35.34 -36.83 14.31
N ASP A 175 34.95 -35.65 14.82
CA ASP A 175 35.09 -35.37 16.26
C ASP A 175 33.71 -35.19 16.93
N GLU A 176 33.12 -36.33 17.29
CA GLU A 176 31.85 -36.44 18.01
C GLU A 176 31.89 -35.80 19.40
N SER A 177 33.08 -35.65 19.98
CA SER A 177 33.33 -35.20 21.36
C SER A 177 33.03 -33.70 21.56
N ALA A 178 33.26 -32.90 20.52
CA ALA A 178 32.95 -31.46 20.54
C ALA A 178 31.44 -31.20 20.41
N ARG A 179 30.71 -32.08 19.70
CA ARG A 179 29.27 -31.94 19.42
C ARG A 179 28.40 -32.14 20.65
N ALA A 180 28.82 -32.96 21.61
CA ALA A 180 28.09 -33.17 22.86
C ALA A 180 28.08 -31.91 23.75
N ARG A 181 29.16 -31.12 23.76
CA ARG A 181 29.29 -29.94 24.64
C ARG A 181 28.46 -28.74 24.14
N THR A 182 28.41 -28.51 22.83
CA THR A 182 27.65 -27.39 22.26
C THR A 182 26.14 -27.60 22.39
N ARG A 183 25.66 -28.86 22.32
CA ARG A 183 24.23 -29.19 22.47
C ARG A 183 23.72 -28.96 23.90
N ALA A 184 24.58 -29.20 24.90
CA ALA A 184 24.27 -28.93 26.30
C ALA A 184 24.20 -27.41 26.59
N GLN A 185 25.15 -26.62 26.07
CA GLN A 185 25.15 -25.17 26.25
C GLN A 185 23.96 -24.46 25.58
N ARG A 186 23.55 -24.89 24.38
CA ARG A 186 22.40 -24.29 23.70
C ARG A 186 21.06 -24.62 24.36
N ARG A 187 20.90 -25.81 24.96
CA ARG A 187 19.71 -26.14 25.77
C ARG A 187 19.60 -25.25 27.02
N ALA A 188 20.72 -24.93 27.66
CA ALA A 188 20.72 -24.01 28.80
C ALA A 188 20.32 -22.58 28.40
N HIS A 189 20.76 -22.11 27.23
CA HIS A 189 20.47 -20.75 26.77
C HIS A 189 19.03 -20.57 26.22
N ALA A 190 18.45 -21.62 25.62
CA ALA A 190 17.05 -21.59 25.18
C ALA A 190 16.05 -21.56 26.36
N HIS A 191 16.40 -22.16 27.49
CA HIS A 191 15.59 -22.10 28.72
C HIS A 191 15.58 -20.70 29.35
N GLN A 192 16.59 -19.85 29.12
CA GLN A 192 16.63 -18.47 29.62
C GLN A 192 15.79 -17.49 28.80
N LEU A 193 15.48 -17.80 27.53
CA LEU A 193 14.73 -16.92 26.63
C LEU A 193 13.24 -17.26 26.54
N MET A 194 12.81 -18.36 27.17
CA MET A 194 11.39 -18.76 27.24
C MET A 194 10.82 -18.68 28.66
N THR A 195 11.43 -17.88 29.54
CA THR A 195 10.74 -17.44 30.76
C THR A 195 9.49 -16.67 30.34
N PRO A 196 8.29 -17.10 30.75
CA PRO A 196 7.06 -16.39 30.41
C PRO A 196 7.15 -14.95 30.94
N LEU A 197 6.94 -13.98 30.06
CA LEU A 197 6.62 -12.62 30.49
C LEU A 197 5.38 -12.71 31.38
N ASP A 198 5.56 -12.41 32.66
CA ASP A 198 4.53 -12.40 33.69
C ASP A 198 3.38 -11.48 33.26
N THR A 199 2.31 -12.04 32.73
CA THR A 199 1.10 -11.34 32.27
C THR A 199 0.22 -10.89 33.43
N ARG A 200 0.81 -10.33 34.49
CA ARG A 200 0.06 -9.71 35.59
C ARG A 200 0.00 -8.19 35.40
N HIS A 201 -0.74 -7.75 34.39
CA HIS A 201 -1.34 -6.42 34.38
C HIS A 201 -2.73 -6.49 33.73
N THR A 202 -3.63 -7.21 34.39
CA THR A 202 -5.07 -7.02 34.23
C THR A 202 -5.44 -5.64 34.78
N GLN A 203 -5.31 -4.61 33.94
CA GLN A 203 -5.95 -3.33 34.19
C GLN A 203 -7.47 -3.54 34.23
N GLN A 204 -8.02 -3.43 35.43
CA GLN A 204 -9.45 -3.32 35.68
C GLN A 204 -9.99 -2.12 34.89
N CYS A 205 -10.91 -2.37 33.96
CA CYS A 205 -11.73 -1.30 33.39
C CYS A 205 -12.56 -0.66 34.50
N PRO A 206 -12.45 0.67 34.73
CA PRO A 206 -13.40 1.35 35.59
C PRO A 206 -14.79 1.28 34.93
N LYS A 207 -15.76 0.71 35.65
CA LYS A 207 -17.18 0.72 35.29
C LYS A 207 -17.68 2.17 35.36
N GLY A 208 -17.58 2.90 34.25
CA GLY A 208 -18.21 4.20 34.04
C GLY A 208 -19.70 4.07 33.68
N PRO A 209 -20.51 5.12 33.91
CA PRO A 209 -21.97 5.03 33.95
C PRO A 209 -22.61 4.80 32.57
N LYS A 210 -23.71 4.03 32.61
CA LYS A 210 -24.59 3.68 31.49
C LYS A 210 -25.11 4.93 30.77
N HIS A 211 -24.46 5.36 29.69
CA HIS A 211 -25.06 6.32 28.76
C HIS A 211 -25.96 5.58 27.76
N ARG A 212 -27.21 6.06 27.71
CA ARG A 212 -28.33 5.53 26.92
C ARG A 212 -27.98 5.52 25.43
N CYS A 213 -28.14 4.36 24.79
CA CYS A 213 -28.22 4.26 23.34
C CYS A 213 -29.50 4.96 22.88
N GLY A 214 -29.35 6.12 22.24
CA GLY A 214 -30.39 6.78 21.48
C GLY A 214 -30.67 5.99 20.20
N ARG A 215 -31.96 5.89 19.88
CA ARG A 215 -32.55 5.13 18.77
C ARG A 215 -31.92 5.47 17.42
N CYS A 216 -31.65 4.45 16.60
CA CYS A 216 -31.56 4.59 15.15
C CYS A 216 -32.99 4.72 14.58
N PRO A 217 -33.30 5.73 13.75
CA PRO A 217 -34.49 5.69 12.92
C PRO A 217 -34.26 4.74 11.73
N ILE A 218 -35.36 4.10 11.34
CA ILE A 218 -35.52 3.12 10.24
C ILE A 218 -35.29 3.79 8.89
#